data_AF-A0A140KZJ6-F1
#
_entry.id   AF-A0A140KZJ6-F1
#
_cell.length_a   1.000
_cell.length_b   1.000
_cell.length_c   1.000
_cell.angle_alpha   90.00
_cell.angle_beta   90.00
_cell.angle_gamma   90.00
#
_symmetry.space_group_name_H-M   'P 1'
#
loop_
_entity.id
_entity.type
_entity.pdbx_description
1 polymer ?
#
loop_
_entity_poly.entity_id
_entity_poly.type
_entity_poly.pdbx_seq_one_letter_code
_entity_poly.pdbx_strand_id
1 'polypeptide(L)'
;MNRAFSYHPLSKITVKEKFIFNLTYPQTGWMLFGLFLSMKMSEFVPKLPFSMLFAYVHYLIPLLICSFFAFVEHKTGLSYAGYILSFRRYKKRKKIKIDH
;
A
#
# COMPACT_ATOMS: atom_id res chain seq x y z
N MET A 1 32.87 40.60 0.75
CA MET A 1 31.72 39.98 0.06
C MET A 1 31.70 38.49 0.38
N ASN A 2 30.99 38.08 1.42
CA ASN A 2 30.87 36.66 1.81
C ASN A 2 29.43 36.20 1.52
N ARG A 3 29.23 35.40 0.47
CA ARG A 3 27.93 34.77 0.23
C ARG A 3 27.77 33.60 1.21
N ALA A 4 26.93 33.78 2.21
CA ALA A 4 26.44 32.69 3.02
C ALA A 4 25.69 31.71 2.11
N PHE A 5 26.20 30.48 2.01
CA PHE A 5 25.44 29.37 1.46
C PHE A 5 24.27 29.11 2.42
N SER A 6 23.10 29.67 2.11
CA SER A 6 21.85 29.28 2.76
C SER A 6 21.60 27.81 2.46
N TYR A 7 21.97 26.94 3.39
CA TYR A 7 21.58 25.54 3.39
C TYR A 7 20.05 25.49 3.47
N HIS A 8 19.39 25.35 2.33
CA HIS A 8 17.98 24.97 2.31
C HIS A 8 17.92 23.55 2.89
N PRO A 9 17.24 23.28 4.02
CA PRO A 9 17.11 21.92 4.52
C PRO A 9 16.28 21.11 3.51
N LEU A 10 16.97 20.41 2.61
CA LEU A 10 16.41 19.67 1.47
C LEU A 10 15.77 18.33 1.86
N SER A 11 15.53 18.08 3.14
CA SER A 11 14.69 16.95 3.53
C SER A 11 13.87 17.33 4.75
N LYS A 12 12.57 17.52 4.55
CA LYS A 12 11.64 17.17 5.63
C LYS A 12 11.88 15.70 5.88
N ILE A 13 12.50 15.36 7.01
CA ILE A 13 12.58 13.98 7.49
C ILE A 13 11.14 13.52 7.58
N THR A 14 10.68 12.80 6.56
CA THR A 14 9.32 12.30 6.50
C THR A 14 9.35 11.05 7.37
N VAL A 15 9.46 11.25 8.68
CA VAL A 15 9.36 10.17 9.65
C VAL A 15 8.00 9.53 9.39
N LYS A 16 8.00 8.27 8.93
CA LYS A 16 6.76 7.52 8.74
C LYS A 16 6.10 7.43 10.12
N GLU A 17 5.06 8.23 10.33
CA GLU A 17 4.28 8.20 11.56
C GLU A 17 3.75 6.78 11.77
N LYS A 18 4.23 6.15 12.83
CA LYS A 18 3.73 4.85 13.28
C LYS A 18 2.50 5.14 14.12
N PHE A 19 1.39 4.52 13.76
CA PHE A 19 0.11 4.75 14.40
C PHE A 19 -0.12 3.69 15.48
N ILE A 20 -0.70 2.54 15.11
CA ILE A 20 -1.07 1.46 16.04
C ILE A 20 -0.23 0.22 15.72
N PHE A 21 0.24 -0.49 16.76
CA PHE A 21 1.04 -1.74 16.64
C PHE A 21 2.26 -1.63 15.69
N ASN A 22 2.97 -0.49 15.69
CA ASN A 22 4.08 -0.21 14.77
C ASN A 22 3.70 -0.15 13.27
N LEU A 23 2.40 -0.12 12.94
CA LEU A 23 1.92 0.03 11.58
C LEU A 23 1.78 1.51 11.22
N THR A 24 2.15 1.83 9.99
CA THR A 24 1.91 3.16 9.39
C THR A 24 0.45 3.28 8.94
N TYR A 25 -0.09 4.50 8.85
CA TYR A 25 -1.44 4.75 8.31
C TYR A 25 -1.78 3.99 7.02
N PRO A 26 -0.94 3.98 5.98
CA PRO A 26 -1.24 3.21 4.77
C PRO A 26 -1.30 1.70 5.03
N GLN A 27 -0.42 1.15 5.89
CA GLN A 27 -0.45 -0.27 6.24
C GLN A 27 -1.73 -0.64 6.99
N THR A 28 -2.14 0.16 7.97
CA THR A 28 -3.40 -0.03 8.69
C THR A 28 -4.61 0.04 7.75
N GLY A 29 -4.63 1.02 6.83
CA GLY A 29 -5.70 1.15 5.85
C GLY A 29 -5.82 -0.07 4.94
N TRP A 30 -4.70 -0.60 4.45
CA TRP A 30 -4.68 -1.83 3.64
C TRP A 30 -5.12 -3.06 4.43
N MET A 31 -4.73 -3.19 5.71
CA MET A 31 -5.17 -4.31 6.54
C MET A 31 -6.68 -4.28 6.77
N LEU A 32 -7.24 -3.11 7.12
CA LEU A 32 -8.69 -2.95 7.28
C LEU A 32 -9.43 -3.24 5.97
N PHE A 33 -8.91 -2.76 4.84
CA PHE A 33 -9.49 -3.03 3.52
C PHE A 33 -9.45 -4.53 3.18
N GLY A 34 -8.33 -5.22 3.46
CA GLY A 34 -8.19 -6.66 3.26
C GLY A 34 -9.15 -7.47 4.12
N LEU A 35 -9.34 -7.09 5.38
CA LEU A 35 -10.32 -7.71 6.29
C LEU A 35 -11.74 -7.51 5.78
N PHE A 36 -12.10 -6.28 5.39
CA PHE A 36 -13.40 -5.98 4.80
C PHE A 36 -13.66 -6.81 3.54
N LEU A 37 -12.67 -6.92 2.65
CA LEU A 37 -12.79 -7.68 1.41
C LEU A 37 -12.89 -9.19 1.67
N SER A 38 -12.19 -9.69 2.69
CA SER A 38 -12.29 -11.09 3.15
C SER A 38 -13.70 -11.41 3.66
N MET A 39 -14.28 -10.53 4.48
CA MET A 39 -15.66 -10.67 4.96
C MET A 39 -16.65 -10.63 3.79
N LYS A 40 -16.50 -9.69 2.86
CA LYS A 40 -17.36 -9.62 1.67
C LYS A 40 -17.22 -10.86 0.80
N MET A 41 -16.01 -11.39 0.61
CA MET A 41 -15.79 -12.63 -0.13
C MET A 41 -16.52 -13.82 0.51
N SER A 42 -16.64 -13.86 1.84
CA SER A 42 -17.41 -14.90 2.54
C SER A 42 -18.92 -14.87 2.24
N GLU A 43 -19.47 -13.71 1.87
CA GLU A 43 -20.87 -13.57 1.46
C GLU A 43 -21.12 -14.07 0.03
N PHE A 44 -20.15 -13.90 -0.87
CA PHE A 44 -20.30 -14.22 -2.31
C PHE A 44 -19.76 -15.58 -2.72
N VAL A 45 -18.68 -16.03 -2.10
CA VAL A 45 -17.98 -17.26 -2.48
C VAL A 45 -18.33 -18.35 -1.48
N PRO A 46 -18.98 -19.45 -1.90
CA PRO A 46 -19.27 -20.54 -0.99
C PRO A 46 -17.99 -21.22 -0.50
N LYS A 47 -18.09 -21.95 0.61
CA LYS A 47 -16.99 -22.75 1.14
C LYS A 47 -16.56 -23.78 0.10
N LEU A 48 -15.25 -23.98 -0.02
CA LEU A 48 -14.71 -25.00 -0.92
C LEU A 48 -15.03 -26.40 -0.39
N PRO A 49 -15.20 -27.41 -1.25
CA PRO A 49 -15.50 -28.79 -0.86
C PRO A 49 -14.25 -29.54 -0.35
N PHE A 50 -13.57 -28.97 0.63
CA PHE A 50 -12.40 -29.55 1.30
C PHE A 50 -12.71 -29.83 2.78
N SER A 51 -11.74 -30.39 3.50
CA SER A 51 -11.86 -30.59 4.95
C SER A 51 -12.09 -29.27 5.69
N MET A 52 -12.66 -29.35 6.89
CA MET A 52 -13.20 -28.21 7.64
C MET A 52 -12.26 -27.01 7.74
N LEU A 53 -10.94 -27.22 7.89
CA LEU A 53 -9.95 -26.15 7.94
C LEU A 53 -9.67 -25.52 6.57
N PHE A 54 -9.51 -26.33 5.51
CA PHE A 54 -9.18 -25.85 4.17
C PHE A 54 -10.37 -25.20 3.45
N ALA A 55 -11.59 -25.50 3.90
CA ALA A 55 -12.82 -24.94 3.34
C ALA A 55 -12.95 -23.42 3.48
N TYR A 56 -12.14 -22.76 4.34
CA TYR A 56 -12.19 -21.32 4.62
C TYR A 56 -10.90 -20.55 4.29
N VAL A 57 -9.82 -21.25 3.95
CA VAL A 57 -8.50 -20.63 3.72
C VAL A 57 -8.54 -19.63 2.56
N HIS A 58 -9.39 -19.87 1.56
CA HIS A 58 -9.54 -18.96 0.42
C HIS A 58 -10.10 -17.59 0.81
N TYR A 59 -10.82 -17.48 1.93
CA TYR A 59 -11.29 -16.18 2.43
C TYR A 59 -10.15 -15.31 2.97
N LEU A 60 -8.96 -15.86 3.23
CA LEU A 60 -7.79 -15.08 3.62
C LEU A 60 -7.04 -14.48 2.42
N ILE A 61 -7.35 -14.92 1.19
CA ILE A 61 -6.68 -14.43 -0.02
C ILE A 61 -6.75 -12.90 -0.15
N PRO A 62 -7.93 -12.25 0.01
CA PRO A 62 -8.00 -10.78 -0.06
C PRO A 62 -7.12 -10.09 0.97
N LEU A 63 -7.07 -10.62 2.20
CA LEU A 63 -6.21 -10.11 3.27
C LEU A 63 -4.74 -10.26 2.88
N LEU A 64 -4.31 -11.44 2.43
CA LEU A 64 -2.93 -11.71 2.02
C LEU A 64 -2.46 -10.79 0.89
N ILE A 65 -3.31 -10.56 -0.11
CA ILE A 65 -3.03 -9.62 -1.20
C ILE A 65 -2.85 -8.20 -0.65
N CYS A 66 -3.76 -7.74 0.20
CA CYS A 66 -3.65 -6.40 0.79
C CYS A 66 -2.42 -6.26 1.68
N SER A 67 -2.09 -7.28 2.48
CA SER A 67 -0.86 -7.33 3.26
C SER A 67 0.37 -7.26 2.36
N PHE A 68 0.40 -7.99 1.24
CA PHE A 68 1.49 -7.89 0.27
C PHE A 68 1.70 -6.45 -0.21
N PHE A 69 0.63 -5.76 -0.62
CA PHE A 69 0.71 -4.38 -1.08
C PHE A 69 1.16 -3.38 -0.02
N ALA A 70 0.87 -3.67 1.25
CA ALA A 70 1.18 -2.83 2.40
C ALA A 70 2.60 -3.02 2.96
N PHE A 71 3.04 -4.27 3.05
CA PHE A 71 4.28 -4.64 3.76
C PHE A 71 5.43 -4.97 2.82
N VAL A 72 5.17 -5.44 1.61
CA VAL A 72 6.25 -5.78 0.68
C VAL A 72 6.74 -4.51 0.01
N GLU A 73 8.05 -4.32 0.11
CA GLU A 73 8.74 -3.22 -0.53
C GLU A 73 9.22 -3.63 -1.92
N HIS A 74 9.02 -2.74 -2.88
CA HIS A 74 9.60 -2.83 -4.20
C HIS A 74 11.09 -2.43 -4.14
N LYS A 75 11.88 -2.83 -5.13
CA LYS A 75 13.33 -2.51 -5.24
C LYS A 75 13.67 -1.01 -5.12
N THR A 76 12.69 -0.14 -5.30
CA THR A 76 12.79 1.31 -5.17
C THR A 76 12.69 1.82 -3.72
N GLY A 77 12.49 0.94 -2.72
CA GLY A 77 12.28 1.32 -1.31
C GLY A 77 10.88 1.87 -1.00
N LEU A 78 9.93 1.72 -1.93
CA LEU A 78 8.53 2.07 -1.73
C LEU A 78 7.73 0.79 -1.51
N SER A 79 6.65 0.84 -0.72
CA SER A 79 5.68 -0.26 -0.71
C SER A 79 5.13 -0.48 -2.12
N TYR A 80 4.74 -1.71 -2.46
CA TYR A 80 4.18 -2.00 -3.79
C TYR A 80 2.98 -1.09 -4.13
N ALA A 81 2.11 -0.81 -3.15
CA ALA A 81 1.03 0.16 -3.34
C ALA A 81 1.57 1.57 -3.65
N GLY A 82 2.56 2.04 -2.88
CA GLY A 82 3.20 3.33 -3.08
C GLY A 82 3.87 3.44 -4.45
N TYR A 83 4.56 2.39 -4.89
CA TYR A 83 5.17 2.30 -6.21
C TYR A 83 4.13 2.43 -7.33
N ILE A 84 3.06 1.64 -7.28
CA ILE A 84 1.99 1.68 -8.29
C ILE A 84 1.33 3.06 -8.35
N LEU A 85 1.01 3.65 -7.19
CA LEU A 85 0.41 4.99 -7.13
C LEU A 85 1.36 6.06 -7.71
N SER A 86 2.66 5.95 -7.44
CA SER A 86 3.67 6.87 -7.95
C SER A 86 3.85 6.73 -9.46
N PHE A 87 3.87 5.51 -9.96
CA PHE A 87 3.91 5.20 -11.39
C PHE A 87 2.67 5.74 -12.12
N ARG A 88 1.46 5.54 -11.57
CA ARG A 88 0.22 6.09 -12.12
C ARG A 88 0.23 7.62 -12.16
N ARG A 89 0.69 8.27 -11.09
CA ARG A 89 0.85 9.74 -11.04
C ARG A 89 1.84 10.24 -12.08
N TYR A 90 2.97 9.56 -12.25
CA TYR A 90 3.95 9.87 -13.28
C TYR A 90 3.34 9.77 -14.69
N LYS A 91 2.65 8.67 -15.00
CA LYS A 91 2.00 8.49 -16.32
C LYS A 91 0.94 9.56 -16.59
N LYS A 92 0.13 9.93 -15.57
CA LYS A 92 -0.85 11.03 -15.69
C LYS A 92 -0.18 12.38 -16.00
N ARG A 93 0.92 12.73 -15.30
CA ARG A 93 1.66 13.97 -15.55
C ARG A 93 2.32 14.00 -16.93
N LYS A 94 2.81 12.85 -17.41
CA LYS A 94 3.36 12.74 -18.77
C LYS A 94 2.29 12.99 -19.82
N LYS A 95 1.07 12.48 -19.64
CA LYS A 95 -0.06 12.74 -20.54
C LYS A 95 -0.38 14.24 -20.62
N ILE A 96 -0.54 14.91 -19.47
CA ILE A 96 -0.86 16.35 -19.41
C ILE A 96 0.19 17.22 -20.12
N LYS A 97 1.48 16.86 -20.05
CA LYS A 97 2.56 17.61 -20.73
C LYS A 97 2.64 17.41 -22.25
N ILE A 98 1.96 16.42 -22.80
CA ILE A 98 1.93 16.16 -24.25
C ILE A 98 0.71 16.84 -24.89
N ASP A 99 -0.33 17.10 -24.09
CA ASP A 99 -1.58 17.74 -24.51
C ASP A 99 -1.55 19.29 -24.36
N HIS A 100 -0.37 19.87 -24.08
CA HIS A 100 -0.09 21.32 -24.01
C HIS A 100 1.13 21.64 -24.86
#